data_AF-A0A537FLA9-F1
#
_entry.id   AF-A0A537FLA9-F1
#
_cell.length_a   1.000
_cell.length_b   1.000
_cell.length_c   1.000
_cell.angle_alpha   90.00
_cell.angle_beta   90.00
_cell.angle_gamma   90.00
#
_symmetry.space_group_name_H-M   'P 1'
#
loop_
_entity.id
_entity.type
_entity.pdbx_description
1 polymer ?
#
loop_
_entity_poly.entity_id
_entity_poly.type
_entity_poly.pdbx_seq_one_letter_code
_entity_poly.pdbx_strand_id
1 'polypeptide(L)' 'MRTRVKICGITRRQDARAAAEAGADAIGL' A
#
# COMPACT_ATOMS: atom_id res chain seq x y z
N MET A 1 20.15 -4.72 0.83
CA MET A 1 19.29 -3.55 1.07
C MET A 1 17.94 -3.82 0.42
N ARG A 2 16.82 -3.75 1.16
CA ARG A 2 15.48 -3.96 0.59
C ARG A 2 14.85 -2.61 0.26
N THR A 3 14.35 -2.44 -0.96
CA THR A 3 13.56 -1.26 -1.36
C THR A 3 12.21 -1.28 -0.65
N ARG A 4 11.83 -0.14 -0.05
CA ARG A 4 10.50 0.04 0.57
C ARG A 4 9.57 0.77 -0.37
N VAL A 5 8.30 0.35 -0.43
CA VAL A 5 7.29 0.89 -1.34
C VAL A 5 6.13 1.50 -0.54
N LYS A 6 5.81 2.77 -0.83
CA LYS A 6 4.65 3.49 -0.29
C LYS A 6 3.62 3.69 -1.40
N ILE A 7 2.36 3.40 -1.13
CA ILE A 7 1.24 3.73 -2.02
C ILE A 7 0.34 4.76 -1.33
N CYS A 8 0.00 5.86 -1.99
CA CYS A 8 -0.88 6.90 -1.44
C CYS A 8 -2.01 7.27 -2.39
N GLY A 9 -3.03 7.93 -1.86
CA GLY A 9 -4.24 8.29 -2.62
C GLY A 9 -5.24 7.14 -2.68
N ILE A 10 -5.15 6.17 -1.76
CA ILE A 10 -6.11 5.07 -1.68
C ILE A 10 -7.36 5.57 -0.95
N THR A 11 -8.47 5.64 -1.67
CA THR A 11 -9.75 6.13 -1.13
C THR A 11 -10.72 5.01 -0.76
N ARG A 12 -10.41 3.75 -1.09
CA ARG A 12 -11.23 2.57 -0.81
C ARG A 12 -10.47 1.55 0.02
N ARG A 13 -11.14 0.95 1.01
CA ARG A 13 -10.53 -0.03 1.93
C ARG A 13 -10.06 -1.30 1.23
N GLN A 14 -10.77 -1.76 0.19
CA GLN A 14 -10.35 -2.95 -0.56
C GLN A 14 -9.02 -2.75 -1.29
N ASP A 15 -8.78 -1.57 -1.84
CA ASP A 15 -7.56 -1.25 -2.57
C ASP A 15 -6.37 -1.17 -1.61
N ALA A 16 -6.60 -0.69 -0.38
CA ALA A 16 -5.60 -0.70 0.69
C ALA A 16 -5.20 -2.13 1.06
N ARG A 17 -6.17 -3.06 1.19
CA ARG A 17 -5.86 -4.47 1.46
C ARG A 17 -5.10 -5.11 0.32
N ALA A 18 -5.55 -4.90 -0.92
CA ALA A 18 -4.87 -5.41 -2.10
C ALA A 18 -3.42 -4.89 -2.19
N ALA A 19 -3.20 -3.61 -1.90
CA ALA A 19 -1.85 -3.03 -1.83
C ALA A 19 -0.97 -3.67 -0.75
N ALA A 20 -1.52 -3.93 0.44
CA ALA A 20 -0.79 -4.59 1.52
C ALA A 20 -0.45 -6.05 1.17
N GLU A 21 -1.40 -6.80 0.60
CA GLU A 21 -1.19 -8.18 0.14
C GLU A 21 -0.16 -8.26 -1.01
N ALA A 22 -0.10 -7.24 -1.86
CA ALA A 22 0.91 -7.10 -2.90
C ALA A 22 2.30 -6.68 -2.39
N GLY A 23 2.44 -6.38 -1.09
CA GLY A 23 3.73 -6.09 -0.46
C GLY A 23 4.06 -4.60 -0.29
N ALA A 24 3.08 -3.71 -0.31
CA ALA A 24 3.29 -2.32 0.07
C ALA A 24 3.73 -2.22 1.55
N ASP A 25 4.77 -1.43 1.82
CA ASP A 25 5.28 -1.19 3.17
C ASP A 25 4.47 -0.14 3.93
N ALA A 26 3.83 0.78 3.21
CA ALA A 26 3.03 1.85 3.76
C ALA A 26 1.89 2.24 2.82
N ILE A 27 0.75 2.59 3.42
CA ILE A 27 -0.45 3.05 2.71
C ILE A 27 -0.85 4.43 3.24
N GLY A 28 -1.01 5.39 2.34
CA GLY A 28 -1.60 6.70 2.63
C GLY A 28 -3.05 6.77 2.15
N LEU A 29 -3.95 7.11 3.06
CA LEU A 29 -5.38 7.35 2.80
C LEU A 29 -5.60 8.79 2.33
#